data_AF-A0A1D1XUU5-F1
#
_entry.id   AF-A0A1D1XUU5-F1
#
_cell.length_a   1.000
_cell.length_b   1.000
_cell.length_c   1.000
_cell.angle_alpha   90.00
_cell.angle_beta   90.00
_cell.angle_gamma   90.00
#
_symmetry.space_group_name_H-M   'P 1'
#
loop_
_entity.id
_entity.type
_entity.pdbx_description
1 polymer ?
#
loop_
_entity_poly.entity_id
_entity_poly.type
_entity_poly.pdbx_seq_one_letter_code
_entity_poly.pdbx_strand_id
1 'polypeptide(L)'
;MQGNMYTAPPAAQLSDSNRRIIEPNGPANRVYQVWKGSNKFFLGGRLIFGPDVRSLVLTVLLIVVPVILFAVFVSQRLVHEFHHHLGNLIMAVAVVFTVYVLFLLFLTSGRDPGIIPRNAHPPEPEDEGDTSNVSADWTGSQSGSSTLPPTKDVIVNGIVVKVKYCHTCMLYRPPRCSHCSICNNCVERFDHHCPWVGQCI
;
A
#
# COMPACT_ATOMS: atom_id res chain seq x y z
N MET A 1 -1.08 36.88 6.06
CA MET A 1 -1.63 35.63 5.51
C MET A 1 -0.46 34.71 5.12
N GLN A 2 0.13 34.03 6.10
CA GLN A 2 1.11 32.97 5.84
C GLN A 2 0.38 31.66 6.13
N GLY A 3 -0.24 31.10 5.09
CA GLY A 3 -0.78 29.75 5.18
C GLY A 3 0.40 28.80 5.40
N ASN A 4 0.29 27.93 6.40
CA ASN A 4 1.27 26.88 6.64
C ASN A 4 1.37 26.02 5.38
N MET A 5 2.45 26.25 4.62
CA MET A 5 2.84 25.44 3.50
C MET A 5 3.02 24.03 4.05
N TYR A 6 2.25 23.07 3.55
CA TYR A 6 2.63 21.67 3.71
C TYR A 6 3.99 21.55 3.00
N THR A 7 5.08 21.70 3.76
CA THR A 7 6.32 21.07 3.39
C THR A 7 5.96 19.61 3.20
N ALA A 8 6.13 19.11 1.97
CA ALA A 8 6.00 17.69 1.70
C ALA A 8 6.71 16.97 2.85
N PRO A 9 6.05 16.01 3.53
CA PRO A 9 6.74 15.23 4.55
C PRO A 9 8.03 14.73 3.91
N PRO A 10 9.16 14.75 4.63
CA PRO A 10 10.44 14.29 4.09
C PRO A 10 10.19 12.99 3.35
N ALA A 11 10.72 12.91 2.11
CA ALA A 11 10.44 11.86 1.13
C ALA A 11 10.00 10.59 1.83
N ALA A 12 8.73 10.17 1.59
CA ALA A 12 8.02 9.13 2.32
C ALA A 12 9.05 8.20 2.95
N GLN A 13 9.21 8.29 4.27
CA GLN A 13 10.05 7.34 4.99
C GLN A 13 9.44 6.00 4.67
N LEU A 14 9.94 5.36 3.60
CA LEU A 14 9.61 4.01 3.20
C LEU A 14 9.61 3.24 4.51
N SER A 15 8.52 2.54 4.77
CA SER A 15 8.40 1.68 5.93
C SER A 15 9.48 0.61 5.80
N ASP A 16 10.73 0.95 6.10
CA ASP A 16 11.85 0.05 6.05
C ASP A 16 11.59 -0.92 7.18
N SER A 17 11.13 -2.10 6.79
CA SER A 17 10.84 -3.20 7.68
C SER A 17 12.06 -3.60 8.51
N ASN A 18 13.28 -3.20 8.11
CA ASN A 18 14.51 -3.37 8.88
C ASN A 18 14.74 -2.30 9.95
N ARG A 19 13.94 -1.23 10.01
CA ARG A 19 14.03 -0.23 11.07
C ARG A 19 13.83 -0.92 12.43
N ARG A 20 14.76 -0.70 13.35
CA ARG A 20 14.63 -1.15 14.75
C ARG A 20 13.80 -0.13 15.52
N ILE A 21 12.84 -0.63 16.28
CA ILE A 21 12.17 0.15 17.32
C ILE A 21 12.97 -0.10 18.60
N ILE A 22 13.72 0.92 19.02
CA ILE A 22 14.44 0.88 20.29
C ILE A 22 13.47 1.37 21.35
N GLU A 23 12.87 0.43 22.09
CA GLU A 23 12.18 0.80 23.33
C GLU A 23 13.23 1.03 24.42
N PRO A 24 13.06 2.03 25.30
CA PRO A 24 14.08 2.42 26.27
C PRO A 24 14.47 1.32 27.26
N ASN A 25 13.68 0.25 27.41
CA ASN A 25 13.95 -0.89 28.29
C ASN A 25 13.52 -2.27 27.73
N GLY A 26 13.32 -2.39 26.41
CA GLY A 26 12.83 -3.62 25.76
C GLY A 26 13.86 -4.24 24.79
N PRO A 27 13.70 -5.52 24.40
CA PRO A 27 14.48 -6.07 23.29
C PRO A 27 14.21 -5.25 22.02
N ALA A 28 15.25 -4.97 21.24
CA ALA A 28 15.14 -4.17 20.01
C ALA A 28 14.33 -4.94 18.94
N ASN A 29 13.02 -4.73 18.95
CA ASN A 29 12.10 -5.35 18.01
C ASN A 29 12.19 -4.68 16.63
N ARG A 30 12.12 -5.46 15.56
CA ARG A 30 12.06 -4.93 14.19
C ARG A 30 10.62 -4.57 13.84
N VAL A 31 10.43 -3.54 13.01
CA VAL A 31 9.09 -3.05 12.62
C VAL A 31 8.16 -4.18 12.13
N TYR A 32 8.66 -5.11 11.32
CA TYR A 32 7.83 -6.21 10.80
C TYR A 32 7.33 -7.18 11.88
N GLN A 33 8.00 -7.26 13.04
CA GLN A 33 7.63 -8.17 14.14
C GLN A 33 6.48 -7.62 14.98
N VAL A 34 6.36 -6.29 15.02
CA VAL A 34 5.34 -5.56 15.79
C VAL A 34 4.35 -4.83 14.89
N TRP A 35 4.25 -5.27 13.63
CA TRP A 35 3.39 -4.68 12.63
C TRP A 35 1.91 -4.84 13.01
N LYS A 36 1.16 -3.73 13.04
CA LYS A 36 -0.26 -3.74 13.44
C LYS A 36 -1.23 -4.05 12.29
N GLY A 37 -0.78 -3.94 11.04
CA GLY A 37 -1.60 -4.25 9.86
C GLY A 37 -1.69 -5.75 9.58
N SER A 38 -2.47 -6.14 8.57
CA SER A 38 -2.73 -7.55 8.23
C SER A 38 -1.69 -8.15 7.27
N ASN A 39 -0.60 -7.42 6.96
CA ASN A 39 0.43 -7.85 6.02
C ASN A 39 1.17 -9.10 6.49
N LYS A 40 1.71 -9.84 5.51
CA LYS A 40 2.58 -11.00 5.73
C LYS A 40 4.00 -10.66 5.30
N PHE A 41 4.93 -10.77 6.24
CA PHE A 41 6.33 -10.46 6.02
C PHE A 41 7.14 -11.73 5.83
N PHE A 42 8.03 -11.72 4.83
CA PHE A 42 8.97 -12.81 4.56
C PHE A 42 10.40 -12.27 4.46
N LEU A 43 11.38 -13.18 4.50
CA LEU A 43 12.82 -12.85 4.40
C LEU A 43 13.25 -11.76 5.39
N GLY A 44 12.80 -11.87 6.65
CA GLY A 44 13.14 -10.90 7.70
C GLY A 44 12.58 -9.50 7.48
N GLY A 45 11.45 -9.39 6.75
CA GLY A 45 10.76 -8.13 6.46
C GLY A 45 10.97 -7.60 5.05
N ARG A 46 11.91 -8.17 4.27
CA ARG A 46 12.26 -7.66 2.93
C ARG A 46 11.14 -7.80 1.91
N LEU A 47 10.22 -8.74 2.12
CA LEU A 47 9.03 -8.91 1.30
C LEU A 47 7.80 -8.61 2.15
N ILE A 48 6.90 -7.81 1.58
CA ILE A 48 5.66 -7.37 2.21
C ILE A 48 4.52 -7.79 1.30
N PHE A 49 3.78 -8.81 1.71
CA PHE A 49 2.58 -9.25 1.02
C PHE A 49 1.33 -8.79 1.77
N GLY A 50 0.20 -8.70 1.08
CA GLY A 50 -1.08 -8.48 1.73
C GLY A 50 -1.61 -9.75 2.40
N PRO A 51 -2.73 -9.66 3.11
CA PRO A 51 -3.33 -10.78 3.83
C PRO A 51 -3.74 -11.93 2.92
N ASP A 52 -4.06 -11.63 1.66
CA ASP A 52 -4.55 -12.60 0.68
C ASP A 52 -3.44 -13.29 -0.11
N VAL A 53 -2.17 -13.23 0.31
CA VAL A 53 -1.02 -13.83 -0.37
C VAL A 53 -1.22 -15.28 -0.85
N ARG A 54 -2.09 -16.06 -0.19
CA ARG A 54 -2.42 -17.43 -0.59
C ARG A 54 -3.14 -17.53 -1.93
N SER A 55 -3.89 -16.50 -2.34
CA SER A 55 -4.55 -16.44 -3.64
C SER A 55 -3.55 -16.41 -4.80
N LEU A 56 -2.31 -15.97 -4.57
CA LEU A 56 -1.24 -15.99 -5.58
C LEU A 56 -0.99 -17.39 -6.13
N VAL A 57 -1.19 -18.44 -5.32
CA VAL A 57 -1.08 -19.82 -5.80
C VAL A 57 -2.06 -20.05 -6.95
N LEU A 58 -3.30 -19.60 -6.80
CA LEU A 58 -4.31 -19.72 -7.86
C LEU A 58 -3.93 -18.89 -9.09
N THR A 59 -3.49 -17.63 -8.91
CA THR A 59 -3.05 -16.76 -10.02
C THR A 59 -1.88 -17.37 -10.79
N VAL A 60 -0.87 -17.90 -10.08
CA VAL A 60 0.28 -18.55 -10.70
C VAL A 60 -0.16 -19.80 -11.47
N LEU A 61 -1.05 -20.62 -10.91
CA LEU A 61 -1.59 -21.80 -11.61
C LEU A 61 -2.36 -21.40 -12.88
N LEU A 62 -3.17 -20.35 -12.84
CA LEU A 62 -3.90 -19.84 -14.00
C LEU A 62 -2.99 -19.29 -15.11
N ILE A 63 -1.76 -18.91 -14.79
CA ILE A 63 -0.75 -18.49 -15.77
C ILE A 63 0.03 -19.71 -16.28
N VAL A 64 0.57 -20.52 -15.36
CA VAL A 64 1.53 -21.58 -15.68
C VAL A 64 0.86 -22.77 -16.34
N VAL A 65 -0.32 -23.20 -15.88
CA VAL A 65 -0.98 -24.39 -16.42
C VAL A 65 -1.32 -24.23 -17.91
N PRO A 66 -1.97 -23.15 -18.37
CA PRO A 66 -2.22 -22.96 -19.80
C PRO A 66 -0.94 -22.90 -20.63
N VAL A 67 0.14 -22.28 -20.12
CA VAL A 67 1.44 -22.22 -20.80
C VAL A 67 2.04 -23.62 -20.94
N ILE A 68 1.97 -24.46 -19.89
CA ILE A 68 2.43 -25.86 -19.96
C ILE A 68 1.60 -26.65 -20.97
N LEU A 69 0.26 -26.53 -20.95
CA LEU A 69 -0.61 -27.22 -21.90
C LEU A 69 -0.29 -26.81 -23.34
N PHE A 70 -0.10 -25.51 -23.60
CA PHE A 70 0.34 -25.01 -24.90
C PHE A 70 1.70 -25.59 -25.31
N ALA A 71 2.68 -25.59 -24.39
CA ALA A 71 4.00 -26.13 -24.65
C ALA A 71 3.98 -27.64 -24.94
N VAL A 72 3.14 -28.42 -24.26
CA VAL A 72 3.09 -29.88 -24.47
C VAL A 72 2.31 -30.24 -25.73
N PHE A 73 1.12 -29.68 -25.92
CA PHE A 73 0.19 -30.16 -26.94
C PHE A 73 0.26 -29.39 -28.27
N VAL A 74 0.59 -28.09 -28.23
CA VAL A 74 0.54 -27.23 -29.41
C VAL A 74 1.94 -26.96 -29.96
N SER A 75 2.92 -26.71 -29.08
CA SER A 75 4.26 -26.31 -29.53
C SER A 75 4.97 -27.36 -30.36
N GLN A 76 4.72 -28.65 -30.08
CA GLN A 76 5.33 -29.73 -30.83
C GLN A 76 4.92 -29.66 -32.29
N ARG A 77 3.63 -29.44 -32.58
CA ARG A 77 3.15 -29.26 -33.96
C ARG A 77 3.71 -27.98 -34.58
N LEU A 78 3.71 -26.90 -33.82
CA LEU A 78 4.23 -25.59 -34.26
C LEU A 78 5.71 -25.65 -34.67
N VAL A 79 6.56 -26.34 -33.91
CA VAL A 79 7.99 -26.45 -34.19
C VAL A 79 8.28 -27.27 -35.44
N HIS A 80 7.48 -28.30 -35.70
CA HIS A 80 7.68 -29.17 -36.87
C HIS A 80 7.11 -28.58 -38.17
N GLU A 81 6.02 -27.79 -38.10
CA GLU A 81 5.37 -27.24 -39.30
C GLU A 81 6.04 -25.97 -39.83
N PHE A 82 6.66 -25.15 -38.96
CA PHE A 82 7.27 -23.89 -39.40
C PHE A 82 8.74 -24.08 -39.85
N HIS A 83 9.05 -23.69 -41.10
CA HIS A 83 10.41 -23.67 -41.63
C HIS A 83 11.32 -22.65 -40.90
N HIS A 84 12.65 -22.85 -40.95
CA HIS A 84 13.67 -21.91 -40.48
C HIS A 84 13.58 -21.47 -39.01
N HIS A 85 13.64 -22.43 -38.07
CA HIS A 85 13.75 -22.19 -36.62
C HIS A 85 12.68 -21.30 -35.97
N LEU A 86 11.67 -20.84 -36.72
CA LEU A 86 10.67 -19.89 -36.25
C LEU A 86 9.82 -20.46 -35.12
N GLY A 87 9.45 -21.74 -35.20
CA GLY A 87 8.74 -22.41 -34.10
C GLY A 87 9.53 -22.42 -32.78
N ASN A 88 10.86 -22.63 -32.86
CA ASN A 88 11.73 -22.56 -31.67
C ASN A 88 11.80 -21.14 -31.11
N LEU A 89 11.86 -20.12 -31.98
CA LEU A 89 11.85 -18.72 -31.56
C LEU A 89 10.55 -18.34 -30.85
N ILE A 90 9.39 -18.74 -31.41
CA ILE A 90 8.09 -18.48 -30.80
C ILE A 90 8.02 -19.10 -29.40
N MET A 91 8.51 -20.33 -29.26
CA MET A 91 8.54 -21.00 -27.95
C MET A 91 9.50 -20.33 -26.97
N ALA A 92 10.67 -19.91 -27.42
CA ALA A 92 11.60 -19.16 -26.58
C ALA A 92 10.97 -17.84 -26.09
N VAL A 93 10.31 -17.10 -26.97
CA VAL A 93 9.62 -15.84 -26.62
C VAL A 93 8.49 -16.10 -25.61
N ALA A 94 7.67 -17.13 -25.82
CA ALA A 94 6.59 -17.49 -24.90
C ALA A 94 7.10 -17.83 -23.50
N VAL A 95 8.20 -18.58 -23.41
CA VAL A 95 8.83 -18.93 -22.12
C VAL A 95 9.40 -17.68 -21.44
N VAL A 96 10.17 -16.87 -22.17
CA VAL A 96 10.77 -15.63 -21.63
C VAL A 96 9.68 -14.68 -21.14
N PHE A 97 8.61 -14.47 -21.91
CA PHE A 97 7.51 -13.61 -21.52
C PHE A 97 6.75 -14.15 -20.31
N THR A 98 6.57 -15.48 -20.21
CA THR A 98 5.96 -16.10 -19.03
C THR A 98 6.80 -15.86 -17.78
N VAL A 99 8.13 -16.06 -17.86
CA VAL A 99 9.05 -15.77 -16.75
C VAL A 99 8.98 -14.29 -16.37
N TYR A 100 8.94 -13.39 -17.35
CA TYR A 100 8.81 -11.96 -17.11
C TYR A 100 7.49 -11.60 -16.40
N VAL A 101 6.36 -12.16 -16.83
CA VAL A 101 5.05 -11.95 -16.18
C VAL A 101 5.06 -12.48 -14.75
N LEU A 102 5.62 -13.66 -14.49
CA LEU A 102 5.73 -14.21 -13.14
C LEU A 102 6.64 -13.35 -12.25
N PHE A 103 7.73 -12.83 -12.81
CA PHE A 103 8.61 -11.90 -12.11
C PHE A 103 7.86 -10.61 -11.76
N LEU A 104 7.14 -10.00 -12.70
CA LEU A 104 6.30 -8.82 -12.44
C LEU A 104 5.22 -9.10 -11.39
N LEU A 105 4.55 -10.25 -11.45
CA LEU A 105 3.54 -10.64 -10.45
C LEU A 105 4.16 -10.74 -9.04
N PHE A 106 5.32 -11.37 -8.91
CA PHE A 106 6.05 -11.44 -7.64
C PHE A 106 6.45 -10.04 -7.15
N LEU A 107 6.92 -9.21 -8.07
CA LEU A 107 7.33 -7.83 -7.82
C LEU A 107 6.18 -6.94 -7.35
N THR A 108 4.98 -7.09 -7.90
CA THR A 108 3.79 -6.32 -7.51
C THR A 108 3.20 -6.85 -6.21
N SER A 109 3.23 -8.16 -5.99
CA SER A 109 2.65 -8.77 -4.78
C SER A 109 3.50 -8.65 -3.52
N GLY A 110 4.83 -8.67 -3.66
CA GLY A 110 5.78 -8.72 -2.53
C GLY A 110 6.41 -7.39 -2.14
N ARG A 111 6.00 -6.27 -2.76
CA ARG A 111 6.51 -4.93 -2.43
C ARG A 111 5.57 -4.16 -1.52
N ASP A 112 6.14 -3.15 -0.85
CA ASP A 112 5.37 -2.14 -0.13
C ASP A 112 4.46 -1.38 -1.12
N PRO A 113 3.12 -1.44 -0.98
CA PRO A 113 2.19 -0.71 -1.84
C PRO A 113 2.15 0.80 -1.51
N GLY A 114 3.01 1.30 -0.63
CA GLY A 114 3.00 2.68 -0.16
C GLY A 114 2.29 2.83 1.17
N ILE A 115 2.54 1.91 2.12
CA ILE A 115 1.90 1.94 3.43
C ILE A 115 2.37 3.16 4.22
N ILE A 116 1.40 3.95 4.69
CA ILE A 116 1.66 5.08 5.58
C ILE A 116 1.77 4.57 7.02
N PRO A 117 2.89 4.81 7.71
CA PRO A 117 3.05 4.42 9.10
C PRO A 117 1.95 5.00 9.99
N ARG A 118 1.48 4.19 10.94
CA ARG A 118 0.49 4.61 11.94
C ARG A 118 1.14 5.56 12.93
N ASN A 119 0.40 6.58 13.35
CA ASN A 119 0.86 7.43 14.45
C ASN A 119 0.76 6.67 15.77
N ALA A 120 1.63 7.00 16.73
CA ALA A 120 1.56 6.46 18.09
C ALA A 120 0.37 7.04 18.87
N HIS A 121 0.05 8.31 18.59
CA HIS A 121 -1.05 9.05 19.20
C HIS A 121 -1.80 9.85 18.13
N PRO A 122 -3.08 10.19 18.35
CA PRO A 122 -3.80 11.11 17.49
C PRO A 122 -3.04 12.44 17.33
N PRO A 123 -3.13 13.12 16.18
CA PRO A 123 -2.58 14.46 16.03
C PRO A 123 -3.16 15.38 17.09
N GLU A 124 -2.35 16.27 17.66
CA GLU A 124 -2.88 17.29 18.55
C GLU A 124 -3.82 18.22 17.76
N PRO A 125 -4.97 18.62 18.34
CA PRO A 125 -5.77 19.68 17.75
C PRO A 125 -4.90 20.94 17.73
N GLU A 126 -4.70 21.51 16.54
CA GLU A 126 -4.04 22.80 16.41
C GLU A 126 -4.91 23.81 17.16
N ASP A 127 -4.34 24.48 18.17
CA ASP A 127 -5.00 25.56 18.89
C ASP A 127 -5.30 26.64 17.84
N GLU A 128 -6.59 26.84 17.52
CA GLU A 128 -7.06 27.82 16.54
C GLU A 128 -6.80 29.24 17.08
N GLY A 129 -5.53 29.65 17.08
CA GLY A 129 -5.09 31.02 17.27
C GLY A 129 -5.22 31.79 15.95
N ASP A 130 -6.13 32.76 15.94
CA ASP A 130 -6.33 33.82 14.94
C ASP A 130 -6.90 33.44 13.56
N THR A 131 -8.21 33.22 13.52
CA THR A 131 -9.08 34.02 12.64
C THR A 131 -10.46 34.22 13.26
N SER A 132 -10.68 35.40 13.82
CA SER A 132 -11.95 35.91 14.32
C SER A 132 -13.00 36.13 13.22
N ASN A 133 -14.27 35.85 13.57
CA ASN A 133 -15.58 36.20 12.96
C ASN A 133 -16.14 35.14 11.97
N VAL A 134 -17.32 34.54 12.15
CA VAL A 134 -18.62 35.05 12.64
C VAL A 134 -19.45 33.93 13.30
N SER A 135 -20.19 34.34 14.34
CA SER A 135 -21.12 33.64 15.25
C SER A 135 -22.23 32.76 14.63
N ALA A 136 -22.65 31.71 15.36
CA ALA A 136 -23.96 31.66 16.05
C ALA A 136 -24.15 30.34 16.83
N ASP A 137 -24.36 30.50 18.15
CA ASP A 137 -25.03 29.64 19.14
C ASP A 137 -25.27 28.15 18.85
N TRP A 138 -24.72 27.28 19.72
CA TRP A 138 -25.49 26.22 20.37
C TRP A 138 -24.95 25.93 21.79
N THR A 139 -25.85 26.04 22.76
CA THR A 139 -25.68 25.69 24.18
C THR A 139 -25.73 24.18 24.39
N GLY A 140 -24.87 23.65 25.26
CA GLY A 140 -25.03 22.27 25.75
C GLY A 140 -23.76 21.62 26.28
N SER A 141 -23.62 21.61 27.61
CA SER A 141 -22.61 20.88 28.39
C SER A 141 -22.55 19.38 28.04
N GLN A 142 -21.35 18.81 27.84
CA GLN A 142 -20.75 17.76 28.70
C GLN A 142 -19.50 17.10 28.07
N SER A 143 -18.50 16.87 28.94
CA SER A 143 -17.41 15.88 28.87
C SER A 143 -16.44 15.89 27.67
N GLY A 144 -15.27 16.50 27.86
CA GLY A 144 -14.03 15.75 28.08
C GLY A 144 -13.48 14.80 27.00
N SER A 145 -13.95 14.80 25.76
CA SER A 145 -13.20 14.21 24.65
C SER A 145 -12.97 15.26 23.57
N SER A 146 -11.73 15.71 23.45
CA SER A 146 -11.24 16.48 22.32
C SER A 146 -11.47 15.66 21.04
N THR A 147 -12.65 15.83 20.45
CA THR A 147 -13.07 15.07 19.27
C THR A 147 -12.40 15.72 18.08
N LEU A 148 -11.34 15.11 17.57
CA LEU A 148 -10.65 15.61 16.39
C LEU A 148 -11.66 15.80 15.24
N PRO A 149 -11.59 16.93 14.51
CA PRO A 149 -12.53 17.17 13.43
C PRO A 149 -12.39 16.05 12.37
N PRO A 150 -13.50 15.49 11.86
CA PRO A 150 -13.46 14.39 10.89
C PRO A 150 -12.68 14.72 9.61
N THR A 151 -12.60 16.02 9.30
CA THR A 151 -11.90 16.55 8.14
C THR A 151 -11.01 17.73 8.52
N LYS A 152 -9.88 17.85 7.83
CA LYS A 152 -8.96 18.99 7.94
C LYS A 152 -8.68 19.53 6.55
N ASP A 153 -8.53 20.83 6.42
CA ASP A 153 -8.13 21.47 5.16
C ASP A 153 -6.61 21.57 5.06
N VAL A 154 -6.07 21.26 3.88
CA VAL A 154 -4.64 21.08 3.65
C VAL A 154 -4.24 21.75 2.35
N ILE A 155 -3.17 22.56 2.35
CA ILE A 155 -2.74 23.26 1.14
C ILE A 155 -1.75 22.39 0.36
N VAL A 156 -2.10 22.07 -0.89
CA VAL A 156 -1.25 21.30 -1.82
C VAL A 156 -1.05 22.15 -3.07
N ASN A 157 0.19 22.57 -3.36
CA ASN A 157 0.51 23.44 -4.50
C ASN A 157 -0.37 24.71 -4.57
N GLY A 158 -0.70 25.30 -3.41
CA GLY A 158 -1.55 26.49 -3.31
C GLY A 158 -3.06 26.22 -3.39
N ILE A 159 -3.49 24.97 -3.55
CA ILE A 159 -4.91 24.57 -3.58
C ILE A 159 -5.29 23.96 -2.23
N VAL A 160 -6.40 24.41 -1.64
CA VAL A 160 -6.95 23.83 -0.42
C VAL A 160 -7.66 22.52 -0.75
N VAL A 161 -7.21 21.43 -0.15
CA VAL A 161 -7.76 20.08 -0.29
C VAL A 161 -8.21 19.59 1.08
N LYS A 162 -9.46 19.12 1.15
CA LYS A 162 -10.01 18.54 2.37
C LYS A 162 -9.57 17.08 2.53
N VAL A 163 -8.91 16.76 3.64
CA VAL A 163 -8.50 15.40 4.01
C VAL A 163 -9.37 14.84 5.13
N LYS A 164 -9.44 13.51 5.22
CA LYS A 164 -10.25 12.78 6.21
C LYS A 164 -9.38 12.13 7.28
N TYR A 165 -9.82 12.16 8.52
CA TYR A 165 -9.17 11.43 9.61
C TYR A 165 -9.35 9.90 9.46
N CYS A 166 -8.33 9.13 9.81
CA CYS A 166 -8.39 7.67 9.94
C CYS A 166 -8.21 7.30 11.40
N HIS A 167 -9.28 6.84 12.05
CA HIS A 167 -9.24 6.41 13.46
C HIS A 167 -8.29 5.22 13.67
N THR A 168 -8.26 4.28 12.73
CA THR A 168 -7.43 3.06 12.81
C THR A 168 -5.93 3.38 12.80
N CYS A 169 -5.49 4.30 11.93
CA CYS A 169 -4.08 4.66 11.79
C CYS A 169 -3.69 5.93 12.57
N MET A 170 -4.67 6.56 13.20
CA MET A 170 -4.55 7.80 13.98
C MET A 170 -3.88 8.95 13.21
N LEU A 171 -4.25 9.13 11.94
CA LEU A 171 -3.69 10.16 11.06
C LEU A 171 -4.75 10.80 10.17
N TYR A 172 -4.54 12.06 9.79
CA TYR A 172 -5.24 12.65 8.65
C TYR A 172 -4.64 12.09 7.37
N ARG A 173 -5.47 11.43 6.56
CA ARG A 173 -5.04 10.74 5.34
C ARG A 173 -4.50 11.77 4.35
N PRO A 174 -3.22 11.68 3.93
CA PRO A 174 -2.70 12.58 2.90
C PRO A 174 -3.55 12.56 1.62
N PRO A 175 -3.47 13.58 0.77
CA PRO A 175 -4.14 13.57 -0.53
C PRO A 175 -3.88 12.26 -1.28
N ARG A 176 -4.94 11.67 -1.85
CA ARG A 176 -4.93 10.37 -2.54
C ARG A 176 -4.63 9.15 -1.66
N CYS A 177 -4.53 9.29 -0.34
CA CYS A 177 -4.43 8.14 0.57
C CYS A 177 -5.82 7.64 0.96
N SER A 178 -5.99 6.31 0.98
CA SER A 178 -7.18 5.65 1.52
C SER A 178 -6.81 4.56 2.50
N HIS A 179 -7.72 4.26 3.42
CA HIS A 179 -7.55 3.13 4.34
C HIS A 179 -8.13 1.89 3.69
N CYS A 180 -7.31 0.87 3.46
CA CYS A 180 -7.77 -0.45 3.06
C CYS A 180 -8.11 -1.25 4.32
N SER A 181 -9.38 -1.61 4.49
CA SER A 181 -9.84 -2.43 5.62
C SER A 181 -9.30 -3.86 5.58
N ILE A 182 -9.03 -4.39 4.39
CA ILE A 182 -8.51 -5.76 4.18
C ILE A 182 -7.07 -5.84 4.68
N CYS A 183 -6.18 -5.01 4.14
CA CYS A 183 -4.79 -4.90 4.60
C CYS A 183 -4.67 -4.25 5.98
N ASN A 184 -5.72 -3.57 6.44
CA ASN A 184 -5.75 -2.78 7.67
C ASN A 184 -4.59 -1.79 7.69
N ASN A 185 -4.47 -0.93 6.67
CA ASN A 185 -3.49 0.15 6.61
C ASN A 185 -4.00 1.31 5.77
N CYS A 186 -3.47 2.50 6.05
CA CYS A 186 -3.52 3.61 5.09
C CYS A 186 -2.45 3.39 4.01
N VAL A 187 -2.83 3.53 2.76
CA VAL A 187 -1.96 3.33 1.59
C VAL A 187 -1.96 4.61 0.76
N GLU A 188 -0.78 5.13 0.46
CA GLU A 188 -0.59 6.31 -0.38
C GLU A 188 -1.00 5.99 -1.82
N ARG A 189 -1.67 6.93 -2.50
CA ARG A 189 -2.12 6.77 -3.89
C ARG A 189 -2.97 5.52 -4.15
N PHE A 190 -3.61 5.00 -3.11
CA PHE A 190 -4.44 3.81 -3.14
C PHE A 190 -5.42 3.85 -4.31
N ASP A 191 -5.37 2.80 -5.13
CA ASP A 191 -6.39 2.51 -6.13
C ASP A 191 -7.38 1.47 -5.58
N HIS A 192 -6.90 0.25 -5.36
CA HIS A 192 -7.73 -0.85 -4.86
C HIS A 192 -6.91 -1.94 -4.17
N HIS A 193 -7.60 -2.87 -3.51
CA HIS A 193 -7.01 -4.13 -3.08
C HIS A 193 -7.29 -5.20 -4.11
N CYS A 194 -6.24 -5.80 -4.68
CA CYS A 194 -6.39 -6.80 -5.74
C CYS A 194 -6.24 -8.22 -5.16
N PRO A 195 -7.32 -9.04 -5.15
CA PRO A 195 -7.22 -10.42 -4.66
C PRO A 195 -6.29 -11.29 -5.50
N TRP A 196 -6.11 -11.00 -6.80
CA TRP A 196 -5.25 -11.80 -7.69
C TRP A 196 -3.76 -11.59 -7.44
N VAL A 197 -3.40 -10.41 -6.94
CA VAL A 197 -2.04 -10.05 -6.51
C VAL A 197 -1.87 -10.26 -5.00
N GLY A 198 -2.98 -10.33 -4.27
CA GLY A 198 -3.01 -10.50 -2.82
C GLY A 198 -2.53 -9.27 -2.05
N GLN A 199 -2.61 -8.07 -2.64
CA GLN A 199 -2.03 -6.82 -2.10
C GLN A 199 -2.79 -5.59 -2.63
N CYS A 200 -2.62 -4.44 -1.96
CA CYS A 200 -3.05 -3.13 -2.46
C CYS A 200 -2.24 -2.67 -3.69
N ILE A 201 -2.87 -1.88 -4.54
CA ILE A 201 -2.32 -1.28 -5.78
C ILE A 201 -2.30 0.23 -5.65
#